data_AF-A0A8C6W0C5-F1
#
_entry.id   AF-A0A8C6W0C5-F1
#
_cell.length_a   1.000
_cell.length_b   1.000
_cell.length_c   1.000
_cell.angle_alpha   90.00
_cell.angle_beta   90.00
_cell.angle_gamma   90.00
#
_symmetry.space_group_name_H-M   'P 1'
#
loop_
_entity.id
_entity.type
_entity.pdbx_description
1 polymer ?
#
loop_
_entity_poly.entity_id
_entity_poly.type
_entity_poly.pdbx_seq_one_letter_code
_entity_poly.pdbx_strand_id
1 'polypeptide(L)'
;MEIDNCFRYYFQHPWSRLIVAYLVTFFNFLIFAEDPVSHSQTEAHIIVVGNCFSFLFNKYPGLGWNILKVICWTLAIITGLVAGKFIFHRRLFGRYLRLKMFREDHGSWMTMFFSTILFLFIFSHIYNLFLLMAGSLNTYIHPHMVTEYMGIRNESFMKIAAVGTWMGDFVTAWMVRLESFNVFEREKS
;
A
#
# COMPACT_ATOMS: atom_id res chain seq x y z
N MET A 1 -21.93 -14.75 -31.22
CA MET A 1 -20.67 -14.03 -31.55
C MET A 1 -20.90 -12.52 -31.67
N GLU A 2 -22.04 -12.06 -32.19
CA GLU A 2 -22.35 -10.61 -32.30
C GLU A 2 -22.60 -9.88 -30.97
N ILE A 3 -23.29 -10.52 -30.02
CA ILE A 3 -23.56 -9.92 -28.69
C ILE A 3 -22.26 -9.59 -27.97
N ASP A 4 -21.26 -10.45 -28.09
CA ASP A 4 -19.96 -10.29 -27.43
C ASP A 4 -19.17 -9.10 -28.02
N ASN A 5 -19.28 -8.87 -29.33
CA ASN A 5 -18.68 -7.70 -29.99
C ASN A 5 -19.40 -6.40 -29.62
N CYS A 6 -20.73 -6.43 -29.51
CA CYS A 6 -21.52 -5.26 -29.12
C CYS A 6 -21.28 -4.88 -27.65
N PHE A 7 -21.17 -5.87 -26.77
CA PHE A 7 -20.85 -5.67 -25.35
C PHE A 7 -19.43 -5.11 -25.16
N ARG A 8 -18.44 -5.68 -25.86
CA ARG A 8 -17.06 -5.14 -25.85
C ARG A 8 -17.02 -3.70 -26.35
N TYR A 9 -17.75 -3.39 -27.42
CA TYR A 9 -17.83 -2.04 -27.96
C TYR A 9 -18.43 -1.06 -26.94
N TYR A 10 -19.53 -1.43 -26.27
CA TYR A 10 -20.18 -0.57 -25.27
C TYR A 10 -19.28 -0.31 -24.06
N PHE A 11 -18.62 -1.34 -23.53
CA PHE A 11 -17.71 -1.20 -22.38
C PHE A 11 -16.39 -0.49 -22.70
N GLN A 12 -15.93 -0.58 -23.95
CA GLN A 12 -14.74 0.16 -24.42
C GLN A 12 -15.04 1.62 -24.73
N HIS A 13 -16.32 1.99 -24.86
CA HIS A 13 -16.71 3.35 -25.18
C HIS A 13 -16.23 4.34 -24.09
N PRO A 14 -15.59 5.46 -24.48
CA PRO A 14 -14.95 6.36 -23.53
C PRO A 14 -15.92 6.93 -22.47
N TRP A 15 -17.17 7.19 -22.87
CA TRP A 15 -18.23 7.65 -21.96
C TRP A 15 -18.67 6.60 -20.94
N SER A 16 -18.76 5.32 -21.35
CA SER A 16 -19.10 4.23 -20.43
C SER A 16 -18.01 4.05 -19.38
N ARG A 17 -16.73 4.10 -19.80
CA ARG A 17 -15.58 4.03 -18.88
C ARG A 17 -15.56 5.17 -17.87
N LEU A 18 -15.88 6.39 -18.32
CA LEU A 18 -15.96 7.57 -17.47
C LEU A 18 -17.08 7.45 -16.43
N ILE A 19 -18.26 6.98 -16.83
CA ILE A 19 -19.40 6.74 -15.93
C ILE A 19 -19.04 5.71 -14.87
N VAL A 20 -18.46 4.57 -15.27
CA VAL A 20 -18.04 3.52 -14.33
C VAL A 20 -17.02 4.04 -13.34
N ALA A 21 -16.03 4.83 -13.77
CA ALA A 21 -15.02 5.40 -12.88
C ALA A 21 -15.63 6.30 -11.79
N TYR A 22 -16.53 7.22 -12.14
CA TYR A 22 -17.20 8.08 -11.14
C TYR A 22 -18.16 7.29 -10.24
N LEU A 23 -18.83 6.29 -10.78
CA LEU A 23 -19.74 5.43 -10.02
C LEU A 23 -18.99 4.58 -8.99
N VAL A 24 -17.79 4.10 -9.31
CA VAL A 24 -16.87 3.47 -8.34
C VAL A 24 -16.46 4.45 -7.25
N THR A 25 -16.07 5.69 -7.58
CA THR A 25 -15.75 6.71 -6.56
C THR A 25 -16.93 6.98 -5.64
N PHE A 26 -18.14 7.06 -6.20
CA PHE A 26 -19.36 7.27 -5.44
C PHE A 26 -19.67 6.11 -4.49
N PHE A 27 -19.54 4.86 -4.94
CA PHE A 27 -19.70 3.70 -4.07
C PHE A 27 -18.62 3.60 -2.99
N ASN A 28 -17.37 3.96 -3.30
CA ASN A 28 -16.30 4.03 -2.30
C ASN A 28 -16.64 5.06 -1.20
N PHE A 29 -17.27 6.18 -1.55
CA PHE A 29 -17.78 7.14 -0.55
C PHE A 29 -18.94 6.57 0.27
N LEU A 30 -19.90 5.89 -0.39
CA LEU A 30 -21.05 5.29 0.28
C LEU A 30 -20.63 4.23 1.31
N ILE A 31 -19.71 3.34 0.93
CA ILE A 31 -19.16 2.31 1.82
C ILE A 31 -18.45 2.96 3.01
N PHE A 32 -17.67 4.02 2.78
CA PHE A 32 -17.00 4.74 3.87
C PHE A 32 -17.99 5.42 4.83
N ALA A 33 -19.10 5.95 4.32
CA ALA A 33 -20.13 6.59 5.13
C ALA A 33 -20.99 5.61 5.94
N GLU A 34 -21.19 4.39 5.44
CA GLU A 34 -21.96 3.35 6.13
C GLU A 34 -21.13 2.57 7.17
N ASP A 35 -19.82 2.44 6.96
CA ASP A 35 -18.96 1.63 7.83
C ASP A 35 -18.86 2.19 9.27
N PRO A 36 -19.36 1.47 10.30
CA PRO A 36 -19.31 1.91 11.70
C PRO A 36 -17.90 1.93 12.27
N VAL A 37 -16.92 1.24 11.64
CA VAL A 37 -15.51 1.25 12.06
C VAL A 37 -14.87 2.62 11.84
N SER A 38 -15.34 3.38 10.85
CA SER A 38 -14.86 4.72 10.54
C SER A 38 -15.07 5.73 11.68
N HIS A 39 -16.00 5.46 12.60
CA HIS A 39 -16.30 6.30 13.77
C HIS A 39 -15.73 5.74 15.10
N SER A 40 -15.07 4.59 15.05
CA SER A 40 -14.55 3.93 16.24
C SER A 40 -13.34 4.65 16.82
N GLN A 41 -13.40 4.95 18.12
CA GLN A 41 -12.31 5.55 18.90
C GLN A 41 -11.26 4.53 19.34
N THR A 42 -11.45 3.25 19.00
CA THR A 42 -10.51 2.16 19.30
C THR A 42 -9.21 2.34 18.53
N GLU A 43 -8.10 1.90 19.13
CA GLU A 43 -6.79 1.94 18.46
C GLU A 43 -6.78 1.04 17.23
N ALA A 44 -6.18 1.52 16.14
CA ALA A 44 -6.08 0.77 14.91
C ALA A 44 -5.16 -0.44 15.05
N HIS A 45 -5.77 -1.61 14.93
CA HIS A 45 -5.11 -2.90 15.00
C HIS A 45 -5.07 -3.52 13.61
N ILE A 46 -3.94 -3.34 12.92
CA ILE A 46 -3.71 -3.94 11.61
C ILE A 46 -2.40 -4.70 11.70
N ILE A 47 -2.51 -6.03 11.71
CA ILE A 47 -1.44 -7.00 12.01
C ILE A 47 -0.11 -6.64 11.33
N VAL A 48 -0.14 -6.28 10.03
CA VAL A 48 1.07 -5.98 9.24
C VAL A 48 1.44 -4.51 9.29
N VAL A 49 0.49 -3.61 9.00
CA VAL A 49 0.76 -2.17 8.84
C VAL A 49 1.01 -1.50 10.19
N GLY A 50 0.28 -1.90 11.23
CA GLY A 50 0.44 -1.41 12.60
C GLY A 50 1.83 -1.74 13.16
N ASN A 51 2.34 -2.93 12.88
CA ASN A 51 3.68 -3.35 13.28
C ASN A 51 4.77 -2.52 12.56
N CYS A 52 4.67 -2.33 11.24
CA CYS A 52 5.59 -1.47 10.48
C CYS A 52 5.54 0.00 10.94
N PHE A 53 4.35 0.53 11.19
CA PHE A 53 4.16 1.91 11.61
C PHE A 53 4.66 2.13 13.05
N SER A 54 4.38 1.20 13.96
CA SER A 54 4.91 1.25 15.32
C SER A 54 6.44 1.08 15.34
N PHE A 55 6.99 0.33 14.39
CA PHE A 55 8.43 0.21 14.22
C PHE A 55 9.09 1.50 13.70
N LEU A 56 8.40 2.30 12.89
CA LEU A 56 8.93 3.53 12.33
C LEU A 56 8.70 4.76 13.22
N PHE A 57 7.53 4.86 13.88
CA PHE A 57 7.09 6.11 14.51
C PHE A 57 6.83 6.04 16.03
N ASN A 58 6.53 4.87 16.60
CA ASN A 58 6.13 4.78 18.01
C ASN A 58 7.16 4.11 18.91
N LYS A 59 7.19 4.50 20.20
CA LYS A 59 8.01 3.91 21.29
C LYS A 59 9.52 3.93 20.98
N TYR A 60 10.17 5.04 21.33
CA TYR A 60 11.62 5.19 21.35
C TYR A 60 12.09 5.10 22.82
N PRO A 61 12.49 3.92 23.32
CA PRO A 61 13.07 3.84 24.66
C PRO A 61 14.38 4.61 24.64
N GLY A 62 14.42 5.75 25.33
CA GLY A 62 15.59 6.61 25.42
C GLY A 62 16.79 5.81 25.93
N LEU A 63 17.75 5.54 25.03
CA LEU A 63 19.10 4.95 25.18
C LEU A 63 19.57 4.48 23.78
N GLY A 64 20.70 3.76 23.68
CA GLY A 64 21.26 3.23 22.42
C GLY A 64 20.30 2.37 21.56
N TRP A 65 19.17 1.94 22.12
CA TRP A 65 18.07 1.27 21.43
C TRP A 65 17.41 2.12 20.35
N ASN A 66 17.42 3.45 20.49
CA ASN A 66 16.94 4.36 19.45
C ASN A 66 17.82 4.29 18.20
N ILE A 67 19.14 4.22 18.38
CA ILE A 67 20.11 4.13 17.28
C ILE A 67 19.96 2.77 16.58
N LEU A 68 19.83 1.68 17.36
CA LEU A 68 19.62 0.34 16.79
C LEU A 68 18.32 0.29 15.97
N LYS A 69 17.24 0.88 16.49
CA LYS A 69 15.95 0.96 15.78
C LYS A 69 16.09 1.70 14.46
N VAL A 70 16.79 2.85 14.46
CA VAL A 70 17.05 3.66 13.26
C VAL A 70 17.85 2.90 12.22
N ILE A 71 18.90 2.19 12.64
CA ILE A 71 19.69 1.36 11.75
C ILE A 71 18.84 0.22 11.19
N CYS A 72 18.05 -0.47 12.01
CA CYS A 72 17.24 -1.59 11.57
C CYS A 72 16.17 -1.20 10.55
N TRP A 73 15.41 -0.10 10.75
CA TRP A 73 14.42 0.30 9.75
C TRP A 73 15.07 0.87 8.48
N THR A 74 16.20 1.55 8.59
CA THR A 74 16.94 2.05 7.41
C THR A 74 17.46 0.88 6.56
N LEU A 75 18.05 -0.14 7.19
CA LEU A 75 18.49 -1.35 6.52
C LEU A 75 17.32 -2.13 5.90
N ALA A 76 16.17 -2.19 6.58
CA ALA A 76 14.97 -2.82 6.04
C ALA A 76 14.47 -2.13 4.76
N ILE A 77 14.49 -0.80 4.70
CA ILE A 77 14.11 -0.05 3.49
C ILE A 77 15.11 -0.31 2.36
N ILE A 78 16.41 -0.21 2.63
CA ILE A 78 17.45 -0.43 1.61
C ILE A 78 17.38 -1.86 1.06
N THR A 79 17.34 -2.85 1.94
CA THR A 79 17.22 -4.27 1.54
C THR A 79 15.90 -4.54 0.81
N GLY A 80 14.80 -3.94 1.25
CA GLY A 80 13.49 -4.04 0.61
C GLY A 80 13.45 -3.46 -0.81
N LEU A 81 14.10 -2.31 -1.04
CA LEU A 81 14.19 -1.70 -2.38
C LEU A 81 15.06 -2.54 -3.33
N VAL A 82 16.22 -3.01 -2.84
CA VAL A 82 17.14 -3.84 -3.62
C VAL A 82 16.50 -5.19 -3.95
N ALA A 83 15.90 -5.85 -2.96
CA ALA A 83 15.20 -7.12 -3.16
C ALA A 83 13.97 -6.97 -4.07
N GLY A 84 13.22 -5.86 -3.97
CA GLY A 84 12.12 -5.53 -4.87
C GLY A 84 12.56 -5.49 -6.33
N LYS A 85 13.64 -4.76 -6.60
CA LYS A 85 14.18 -4.60 -7.95
C LYS A 85 14.81 -5.90 -8.49
N PHE A 86 15.56 -6.63 -7.68
CA PHE A 86 16.31 -7.81 -8.17
C PHE A 86 15.51 -9.12 -8.11
N ILE A 87 14.80 -9.39 -7.01
CA ILE A 87 14.10 -10.66 -6.81
C ILE A 87 12.72 -10.61 -7.45
N PHE A 88 11.91 -9.60 -7.14
CA PHE A 88 10.54 -9.55 -7.64
C PHE A 88 10.50 -9.12 -9.11
N HIS A 89 11.09 -7.98 -9.46
CA HIS A 89 11.02 -7.47 -10.82
C HIS A 89 11.79 -8.35 -11.83
N ARG A 90 13.07 -8.64 -11.57
CA ARG A 90 13.91 -9.38 -12.54
C ARG A 90 13.71 -10.90 -12.51
N ARG A 91 13.55 -11.52 -11.32
CA ARG A 91 13.50 -12.99 -11.19
C ARG A 91 12.08 -13.55 -11.22
N LEU A 92 11.14 -12.96 -10.48
CA LEU A 92 9.75 -13.46 -10.41
C LEU A 92 8.96 -13.08 -11.67
N PHE A 93 8.85 -11.79 -11.99
CA PHE A 93 8.02 -11.32 -13.10
C PHE A 93 8.69 -11.50 -14.47
N GLY A 94 10.01 -11.30 -14.56
CA GLY A 94 10.77 -11.47 -15.80
C GLY A 94 10.96 -12.93 -16.24
N ARG A 95 11.27 -13.85 -15.30
CA ARG A 95 11.68 -15.23 -15.64
C ARG A 95 10.59 -16.27 -15.43
N TYR A 96 9.80 -16.18 -14.35
CA TYR A 96 8.77 -17.17 -14.04
C TYR A 96 7.42 -16.86 -14.70
N LEU A 97 6.94 -15.62 -14.59
CA LEU A 97 5.60 -15.26 -15.11
C LEU A 97 5.64 -14.76 -16.56
N ARG A 98 6.83 -14.44 -17.11
CA ARG A 98 7.08 -13.92 -18.48
C ARG A 98 6.03 -12.89 -18.92
N LEU A 99 5.60 -12.02 -18.01
CA LEU A 99 4.53 -11.06 -18.28
C LEU A 99 5.07 -9.97 -19.20
N LYS A 100 4.45 -9.85 -20.37
CA LYS A 100 4.80 -8.84 -21.38
C LYS A 100 4.68 -7.41 -20.83
N MET A 101 3.89 -7.21 -19.78
CA MET A 101 3.69 -5.94 -19.06
C MET A 101 4.92 -5.45 -18.27
N PHE A 102 5.83 -6.33 -17.85
CA PHE A 102 7.06 -5.97 -17.12
C PHE A 102 8.31 -5.92 -18.02
N ARG A 103 8.11 -6.09 -19.33
CA ARG A 103 9.17 -5.81 -20.31
C ARG A 103 9.25 -4.28 -20.39
N GLU A 104 10.42 -3.70 -20.07
CA GLU A 104 10.72 -2.24 -20.05
C GLU A 104 10.51 -1.50 -18.70
N ASP A 105 10.72 -2.14 -17.54
CA ASP A 105 10.71 -1.50 -16.20
C ASP A 105 9.38 -0.85 -15.74
N HIS A 106 8.32 -0.92 -16.57
CA HIS A 106 6.98 -0.45 -16.21
C HIS A 106 6.43 -1.23 -15.00
N GLY A 107 6.02 -0.51 -13.95
CA GLY A 107 5.48 -1.10 -12.71
C GLY A 107 6.53 -1.54 -11.68
N SER A 108 7.82 -1.35 -11.94
CA SER A 108 8.89 -1.68 -10.97
C SER A 108 8.74 -0.94 -9.64
N TRP A 109 8.26 0.31 -9.67
CA TRP A 109 8.03 1.13 -8.48
C TRP A 109 7.01 0.51 -7.51
N MET A 110 5.90 -0.03 -8.03
CA MET A 110 4.88 -0.68 -7.20
C MET A 110 5.43 -1.97 -6.56
N THR A 111 6.22 -2.74 -7.30
CA THR A 111 6.86 -3.94 -6.75
C THR A 111 7.90 -3.61 -5.67
N MET A 112 8.64 -2.51 -5.83
CA MET A 112 9.57 -2.02 -4.81
C MET A 112 8.85 -1.54 -3.55
N PHE A 113 7.68 -0.90 -3.69
CA PHE A 113 6.87 -0.46 -2.57
C PHE A 113 6.30 -1.64 -1.76
N PHE A 114 5.75 -2.66 -2.42
CA PHE A 114 5.25 -3.84 -1.69
C PHE A 114 6.38 -4.66 -1.05
N SER A 115 7.53 -4.78 -1.72
CA SER A 115 8.67 -5.49 -1.13
C SER A 115 9.23 -4.76 0.08
N THR A 116 9.32 -3.42 0.09
CA THR A 116 9.78 -2.69 1.28
C THR A 116 8.85 -2.87 2.48
N ILE A 117 7.52 -2.91 2.28
CA ILE A 117 6.56 -3.21 3.36
C ILE A 117 6.81 -4.60 3.94
N LEU A 118 7.03 -5.62 3.09
CA LEU A 118 7.32 -6.98 3.55
C LEU A 118 8.64 -7.06 4.33
N PHE A 119 9.69 -6.41 3.84
CA PHE A 119 10.99 -6.40 4.53
C PHE A 119 10.92 -5.63 5.85
N LEU A 120 10.19 -4.50 5.92
CA LEU A 120 9.93 -3.78 7.18
C LEU A 120 9.21 -4.68 8.19
N PHE A 121 8.24 -5.48 7.76
CA PHE A 121 7.53 -6.41 8.64
C PHE A 121 8.46 -7.51 9.19
N ILE A 122 9.31 -8.09 8.34
CA ILE A 122 10.30 -9.10 8.75
C ILE A 122 11.31 -8.50 9.72
N PHE A 123 11.85 -7.32 9.42
CA PHE A 123 12.81 -6.64 10.29
C PHE A 123 12.18 -6.18 11.61
N SER A 124 10.89 -5.84 11.64
CA SER A 124 10.18 -5.56 12.90
C SER A 124 10.14 -6.79 13.81
N HIS A 125 9.90 -7.98 13.25
CA HIS A 125 9.95 -9.24 14.01
C HIS A 125 11.37 -9.57 14.49
N ILE A 126 12.38 -9.33 13.64
CA ILE A 126 13.79 -9.51 14.02
C ILE A 126 14.17 -8.55 15.16
N TYR A 127 13.74 -7.28 15.11
CA TYR A 127 13.98 -6.32 16.19
C TYR A 127 13.27 -6.71 17.49
N ASN A 128 12.02 -7.20 17.41
CA ASN A 128 11.32 -7.76 18.55
C ASN A 128 12.02 -8.99 19.13
N LEU A 129 12.63 -9.84 18.30
CA LEU A 129 13.44 -10.98 18.74
C LEU A 129 14.71 -10.52 19.47
N PHE A 130 15.42 -9.51 18.96
CA PHE A 130 16.58 -8.92 19.63
C PHE A 130 16.21 -8.29 20.98
N LEU A 131 15.07 -7.59 21.05
CA LEU A 131 14.53 -7.05 22.30
C LEU A 131 14.16 -8.14 23.31
N LEU A 132 13.58 -9.25 22.86
CA LEU A 132 13.21 -10.37 23.73
C LEU A 132 14.45 -11.08 24.29
N MET A 133 15.48 -11.25 23.46
CA MET A 133 16.75 -11.84 23.89
C MET A 133 17.51 -10.96 24.89
N ALA A 134 17.47 -9.63 24.71
CA ALA A 134 18.01 -8.66 25.65
C ALA A 134 17.14 -8.47 26.92
N GLY A 135 15.84 -8.68 26.80
CA GLY A 135 14.83 -8.55 27.87
C GLY A 135 14.94 -9.61 28.97
N SER A 136 15.62 -10.75 28.73
CA SER A 136 15.90 -11.72 29.80
C SER A 136 16.77 -11.15 30.93
N LEU A 137 17.42 -10.00 30.72
CA LEU A 137 18.26 -9.31 31.70
C LEU A 137 17.57 -8.09 32.35
N ASN A 138 16.43 -7.58 31.84
CA ASN A 138 15.86 -6.33 32.34
C ASN A 138 14.31 -6.27 32.21
N THR A 139 13.63 -6.49 33.33
CA THR A 139 12.17 -6.51 33.53
C THR A 139 11.44 -5.23 33.06
N TYR A 140 12.16 -4.11 32.89
CA TYR A 140 11.60 -2.82 32.49
C TYR A 140 11.35 -2.64 30.97
N ILE A 141 11.75 -3.60 30.13
CA ILE A 141 11.74 -3.45 28.65
C ILE A 141 10.49 -4.07 28.00
N HIS A 142 9.76 -4.93 28.72
CA HIS A 142 8.54 -5.60 28.27
C HIS A 142 7.41 -4.68 27.72
N PRO A 143 7.16 -3.45 28.21
CA PRO A 143 6.10 -2.61 27.64
C PRO A 143 6.46 -1.95 26.30
N HIS A 144 7.71 -2.07 25.83
CA HIS A 144 8.22 -1.44 24.62
C HIS A 144 8.30 -2.34 23.39
N MET A 145 7.80 -3.58 23.48
CA MET A 145 7.70 -4.47 22.33
C MET A 145 6.89 -3.79 21.22
N VAL A 146 7.35 -3.93 19.97
CA VAL A 146 6.65 -3.41 18.81
C VAL A 146 5.41 -4.27 18.62
N THR A 147 4.28 -3.72 19.02
CA THR A 147 2.97 -4.38 18.97
C THR A 147 2.21 -3.97 17.71
N GLU A 148 1.18 -4.73 17.37
CA GLU A 148 0.29 -4.49 16.22
C GLU A 148 -0.56 -3.20 16.36
N TYR A 149 -0.53 -2.57 17.53
CA TYR A 149 -1.16 -1.29 17.81
C TYR A 149 -0.40 -0.14 17.17
N MET A 150 -1.03 0.48 16.17
CA MET A 150 -0.47 1.58 15.40
C MET A 150 -0.28 2.87 16.23
N GLY A 151 -0.97 3.00 17.37
CA GLY A 151 -1.04 4.24 18.18
C GLY A 151 -1.82 5.36 17.49
N ILE A 152 -2.48 5.06 16.37
CA ILE A 152 -3.40 5.92 15.65
C ILE A 152 -4.80 5.34 15.85
N ARG A 153 -5.79 6.21 16.09
CA ARG A 153 -7.20 5.82 16.21
C ARG A 153 -7.73 5.29 14.87
N ASN A 154 -8.59 4.26 14.92
CA ASN A 154 -9.23 3.67 13.74
C ASN A 154 -9.89 4.72 12.83
N GLU A 155 -10.58 5.70 13.40
CA GLU A 155 -11.17 6.81 12.65
C GLU A 155 -10.15 7.56 11.78
N SER A 156 -8.98 7.91 12.33
CA SER A 156 -7.94 8.64 11.59
C SER A 156 -7.31 7.76 10.51
N PHE A 157 -7.09 6.48 10.80
CA PHE A 157 -6.54 5.53 9.83
C PHE A 157 -7.50 5.33 8.64
N MET A 158 -8.77 5.08 8.93
CA MET A 158 -9.81 4.87 7.91
C MET A 158 -10.02 6.11 7.04
N LYS A 159 -9.98 7.32 7.64
CA LYS A 159 -10.03 8.58 6.87
C LYS A 159 -8.86 8.72 5.90
N ILE A 160 -7.63 8.43 6.35
CA ILE A 160 -6.43 8.49 5.51
C ILE A 160 -6.52 7.46 4.37
N ALA A 161 -6.97 6.24 4.67
CA ALA A 161 -7.16 5.20 3.67
C ALA A 161 -8.23 5.58 2.63
N ALA A 162 -9.34 6.16 3.08
CA ALA A 162 -10.42 6.64 2.21
C ALA A 162 -9.94 7.77 1.29
N VAL A 163 -9.23 8.76 1.82
CA VAL A 163 -8.64 9.86 1.03
C VAL A 163 -7.63 9.32 0.01
N GLY A 164 -6.79 8.36 0.40
CA GLY A 164 -5.86 7.70 -0.54
C GLY A 164 -6.57 6.98 -1.68
N THR A 165 -7.66 6.28 -1.36
CA THR A 165 -8.49 5.58 -2.36
C THR A 165 -9.17 6.56 -3.31
N TRP A 166 -9.81 7.62 -2.77
CA TRP A 166 -10.46 8.65 -3.59
C TRP A 166 -9.47 9.41 -4.47
N MET A 167 -8.26 9.67 -3.98
CA MET A 167 -7.20 10.28 -4.79
C MET A 167 -6.82 9.37 -5.96
N GLY A 168 -6.67 8.05 -5.72
CA GLY A 168 -6.41 7.05 -6.77
C GLY A 168 -7.54 6.95 -7.80
N ASP A 169 -8.78 6.91 -7.33
CA ASP A 169 -9.97 6.91 -8.19
C ASP A 169 -10.05 8.18 -9.05
N PHE A 170 -9.75 9.34 -8.47
CA PHE A 170 -9.73 10.61 -9.19
C PHE A 170 -8.65 10.63 -10.28
N VAL A 171 -7.44 10.15 -9.98
CA VAL A 171 -6.37 10.03 -10.99
C VAL A 171 -6.78 9.07 -12.11
N THR A 172 -7.47 7.97 -11.79
CA THR A 172 -7.98 7.00 -12.77
C THR A 172 -9.07 7.63 -13.65
N ALA A 173 -10.01 8.35 -13.06
CA ALA A 173 -11.05 9.08 -13.78
C ALA A 173 -10.45 10.17 -14.68
N TRP A 174 -9.41 10.86 -14.22
CA TRP A 174 -8.68 11.86 -15.00
C TRP A 174 -7.96 11.23 -16.20
N MET A 175 -7.27 10.11 -16.01
CA MET A 175 -6.61 9.38 -17.09
C MET A 175 -7.61 8.94 -18.17
N VAL A 176 -8.74 8.37 -17.76
CA VAL A 176 -9.82 7.94 -18.67
C VAL A 176 -10.40 9.15 -19.42
N ARG A 177 -10.57 10.29 -18.74
CA ARG A 177 -11.04 11.54 -19.37
C ARG A 177 -10.06 12.03 -20.46
N LEU A 178 -8.76 12.07 -20.15
CA LEU A 178 -7.74 12.49 -21.12
C LEU A 178 -7.69 11.57 -22.34
N GLU A 179 -7.75 10.26 -22.12
CA GLU A 179 -7.77 9.28 -23.20
C GLU A 179 -9.03 9.46 -24.08
N SER A 180 -10.19 9.68 -23.45
CA SER A 180 -11.44 9.96 -24.14
C SER A 180 -11.34 11.21 -25.02
N PHE A 181 -10.77 12.30 -24.50
CA PHE A 181 -10.60 13.55 -25.21
C PHE A 181 -9.68 13.41 -26.44
N ASN A 182 -8.55 12.72 -26.29
CA ASN A 182 -7.60 12.47 -27.39
C ASN A 182 -8.17 11.59 -28.51
N VAL A 183 -9.16 10.73 -28.22
CA VAL A 183 -9.89 9.98 -29.24
C VAL A 183 -10.83 10.91 -30.02
N PHE A 184 -11.55 11.80 -29.33
CA PHE A 184 -12.44 12.78 -29.96
C PHE A 184 -11.71 13.78 -30.86
N GLU A 185 -10.52 14.25 -30.48
CA GLU A 185 -9.72 15.11 -31.36
C GLU A 185 -9.29 14.37 -32.64
N ARG A 186 -8.94 13.08 -32.54
CA ARG A 186 -8.56 12.27 -33.70
C ARG A 186 -9.72 11.95 -34.64
N GLU A 187 -10.96 11.90 -34.15
CA GLU A 187 -12.14 11.70 -35.01
C GLU A 187 -12.60 12.99 -35.72
N LYS A 188 -12.16 14.16 -35.25
CA LYS A 188 -12.48 15.46 -35.88
C LYS A 188 -11.46 15.93 -36.92
N SER A 189 -10.26 15.34 -36.96
CA SER A 189 -9.19 15.60 -37.93
C SER A 189 -9.30 14.70 -39.15
#